data_AF-A0A962QQ01-F1
#
_entry.id   AF-A0A962QQ01-F1
#
_cell.length_a   1.000
_cell.length_b   1.000
_cell.length_c   1.000
_cell.angle_alpha   90.00
_cell.angle_beta   90.00
_cell.angle_gamma   90.00
#
_symmetry.space_group_name_H-M   'P 1'
#
loop_
_entity.id
_entity.type
_entity.pdbx_description
1 polymer ?
#
loop_
_entity_poly.entity_id
_entity_poly.type
_entity_poly.pdbx_seq_one_letter_code
_entity_poly.pdbx_strand_id
1 'polypeptide(L)'
;AIALDPLIEQVMVVGEGRPYLAALLVLDGAHWPDFAQQHGVDPLDQASLRDSKVLHAVGRRVKAALKDFPGYAKIRQVHLTLEPWSVDEGLLTPTLKVKRPKVLERFGDEVEAMYRGGPTS
;
A
#
# COMPACT_ATOMS: atom_id res chain seq x y z
N ALA A 1 -7.49 -10.47 4.27
CA ALA A 1 -6.76 -11.20 3.21
C ALA A 1 -5.41 -10.56 2.93
N ILE A 2 -5.35 -9.29 2.47
CA ILE A 2 -4.07 -8.60 2.23
C ILE A 2 -3.23 -8.46 3.51
N ALA A 3 -3.82 -7.99 4.62
CA ALA A 3 -3.16 -7.87 5.93
C ALA A 3 -2.80 -9.20 6.61
N LEU A 4 -2.94 -10.34 5.92
CA LEU A 4 -2.44 -11.63 6.40
C LEU A 4 -1.04 -11.94 5.83
N ASP A 5 -0.56 -11.17 4.85
CA ASP A 5 0.83 -11.28 4.37
C ASP A 5 1.76 -10.66 5.43
N PRO A 6 2.78 -11.38 5.93
CA PRO A 6 3.70 -10.88 6.96
C PRO A 6 4.45 -9.60 6.58
N LEU A 7 4.59 -9.30 5.28
CA LEU A 7 5.22 -8.06 4.82
C LEU A 7 4.31 -6.83 5.00
N ILE A 8 3.01 -7.02 5.20
CA ILE A 8 2.01 -5.94 5.20
C ILE A 8 1.46 -5.76 6.60
N GLU A 9 1.89 -4.69 7.27
CA GLU A 9 1.45 -4.34 8.61
C GLU A 9 0.04 -3.72 8.59
N GLN A 10 -0.19 -2.77 7.68
CA GLN A 10 -1.47 -2.09 7.55
C GLN A 10 -1.82 -1.87 6.08
N VAL A 11 -3.11 -1.82 5.77
CA VAL A 11 -3.59 -1.64 4.41
C VAL A 11 -4.89 -0.85 4.36
N MET A 12 -4.98 0.05 3.39
CA MET A 12 -6.22 0.74 3.04
C MET A 12 -6.42 0.72 1.53
N VAL A 13 -7.48 0.04 1.09
CA VAL A 13 -7.92 0.09 -0.31
C VAL A 13 -8.68 1.39 -0.57
N VAL A 14 -8.37 2.03 -1.70
CA VAL A 14 -8.97 3.26 -2.20
C VAL A 14 -9.48 3.03 -3.63
N GLY A 15 -10.42 3.84 -4.10
CA GLY A 15 -10.94 3.74 -5.47
C GLY A 15 -12.44 4.00 -5.64
N GLU A 16 -13.14 4.39 -4.58
CA GLU A 16 -14.51 4.87 -4.69
C GLU A 16 -14.58 6.10 -5.60
N GLY A 17 -15.41 6.05 -6.65
CA GLY A 17 -15.49 7.10 -7.66
C GLY A 17 -14.26 7.25 -8.56
N ARG A 18 -13.37 6.26 -8.61
CA ARG A 18 -12.13 6.27 -9.41
C ARG A 18 -12.13 5.17 -10.48
N PRO A 19 -11.32 5.30 -11.55
CA PRO A 19 -11.30 4.34 -12.66
C PRO A 19 -10.83 2.92 -12.28
N TYR A 20 -10.20 2.75 -11.11
CA TYR A 20 -9.76 1.46 -10.58
C TYR A 20 -9.51 1.55 -9.08
N LEU A 21 -9.34 0.38 -8.45
CA LEU A 21 -8.89 0.31 -7.06
C LEU A 21 -7.37 0.43 -6.96
N ALA A 22 -6.92 1.11 -5.93
CA ALA A 22 -5.52 1.19 -5.52
C ALA A 22 -5.39 0.88 -4.01
N ALA A 23 -4.18 0.68 -3.51
CA ALA A 23 -3.96 0.39 -2.09
C ALA A 23 -2.80 1.20 -1.51
N LEU A 24 -3.03 1.81 -0.36
CA LEU A 24 -1.97 2.29 0.54
C LEU A 24 -1.58 1.14 1.46
N LEU A 25 -0.28 0.85 1.55
CA LEU A 25 0.27 -0.28 2.29
C LEU A 25 1.38 0.23 3.20
N VAL A 26 1.25 -0.05 4.49
CA VAL A 26 2.36 0.04 5.44
C VAL A 26 3.06 -1.31 5.43
N LEU A 27 4.34 -1.30 5.08
CA LEU A 27 5.17 -2.49 5.14
C LEU A 27 5.67 -2.70 6.58
N ASP A 28 5.76 -3.96 6.98
CA ASP A 28 6.34 -4.31 8.27
C ASP A 28 7.84 -3.99 8.27
N GLY A 29 8.28 -3.15 9.22
CA GLY A 29 9.65 -2.69 9.32
C GLY A 29 10.67 -3.79 9.66
N ALA A 30 10.23 -4.91 10.24
CA ALA A 30 11.10 -6.04 10.56
C ALA A 30 11.32 -6.95 9.34
N HIS A 31 10.31 -7.12 8.49
CA HIS A 31 10.40 -7.94 7.26
C HIS A 31 10.89 -7.16 6.03
N TRP A 32 10.80 -5.82 6.05
CA TRP A 32 11.24 -4.98 4.94
C TRP A 32 12.72 -5.15 4.57
N PRO A 33 13.70 -5.17 5.51
CA PRO A 33 15.11 -5.29 5.16
C PRO A 33 15.45 -6.53 4.32
N ASP A 34 14.94 -7.69 4.73
CA ASP A 34 15.14 -8.95 4.02
C ASP A 34 14.47 -8.92 2.64
N PHE A 35 13.25 -8.37 2.57
CA PHE A 35 12.53 -8.23 1.32
C PHE A 35 13.22 -7.28 0.33
N ALA A 36 13.71 -6.14 0.81
CA ALA A 36 14.48 -5.17 0.03
C ALA A 36 15.76 -5.81 -0.54
N GLN A 37 16.51 -6.53 0.30
CA GLN A 37 17.72 -7.23 -0.11
C GLN A 37 17.43 -8.31 -1.17
N GLN A 38 16.37 -9.09 -1.01
CA GLN A 38 15.93 -10.09 -1.99
C GLN A 38 15.61 -9.48 -3.38
N HIS A 39 15.19 -8.21 -3.40
CA HIS A 39 14.89 -7.47 -4.62
C HIS A 39 16.04 -6.58 -5.11
N GLY A 40 17.17 -6.59 -4.41
CA GLY A 40 18.38 -5.86 -4.77
C GLY A 40 18.23 -4.34 -4.64
N VAL A 41 17.48 -3.88 -3.64
CA VAL A 41 17.32 -2.45 -3.30
C VAL A 41 17.81 -2.19 -1.86
N ASP A 42 18.20 -0.96 -1.56
CA ASP A 42 18.67 -0.59 -0.24
C ASP A 42 17.48 -0.37 0.72
N PRO A 43 17.34 -1.13 1.82
CA PRO A 43 16.24 -0.93 2.76
C PRO A 43 16.26 0.40 3.49
N LEU A 44 17.41 1.10 3.54
CA LEU A 44 17.54 2.40 4.20
C LEU A 44 17.21 3.57 3.28
N ASP A 45 17.19 3.34 1.96
CA ASP A 45 16.80 4.35 0.99
C ASP A 45 15.27 4.36 0.81
N GLN A 46 14.63 5.49 1.12
CA GLN A 46 13.18 5.66 0.90
C GLN A 46 12.78 5.51 -0.58
N ALA A 47 13.69 5.81 -1.52
CA ALA A 47 13.43 5.62 -2.95
C ALA A 47 13.17 4.15 -3.30
N SER A 48 13.69 3.19 -2.52
CA SER A 48 13.46 1.75 -2.70
C SER A 48 11.98 1.37 -2.59
N LEU A 49 11.18 2.09 -1.80
CA LEU A 49 9.72 1.87 -1.69
C LEU A 49 8.98 2.23 -2.99
N ARG A 50 9.60 3.05 -3.84
CA ARG A 50 9.09 3.45 -5.17
C ARG A 50 9.75 2.66 -6.31
N ASP A 51 10.69 1.77 -6.02
CA ASP A 51 11.35 0.97 -7.04
C ASP A 51 10.36 0.03 -7.73
N SER A 52 10.45 -0.03 -9.06
CA SER A 52 9.53 -0.83 -9.89
C SER A 52 9.52 -2.33 -9.53
N LYS A 53 10.65 -2.89 -9.10
CA LYS A 53 10.77 -4.31 -8.70
C LYS A 53 10.00 -4.54 -7.41
N VAL A 54 10.13 -3.63 -6.45
CA VAL A 54 9.44 -3.66 -5.15
C VAL A 54 7.93 -3.51 -5.36
N LEU A 55 7.50 -2.49 -6.09
CA LEU A 55 6.08 -2.24 -6.39
C LEU A 55 5.44 -3.43 -7.10
N HIS A 56 6.13 -4.02 -8.09
CA HIS A 56 5.64 -5.21 -8.79
C HIS A 56 5.59 -6.43 -7.86
N ALA A 57 6.60 -6.66 -7.04
CA ALA A 57 6.63 -7.78 -6.10
C ALA A 57 5.50 -7.69 -5.06
N VAL A 58 5.29 -6.53 -4.46
CA VAL A 58 4.17 -6.28 -3.54
C VAL A 58 2.82 -6.38 -4.25
N GLY A 59 2.71 -5.82 -5.46
CA GLY A 59 1.50 -5.95 -6.29
C GLY A 59 1.12 -7.41 -6.57
N ARG A 60 2.10 -8.30 -6.81
CA ARG A 60 1.85 -9.74 -6.96
C ARG A 60 1.34 -10.38 -5.68
N ARG A 61 1.90 -10.01 -4.51
CA ARG A 61 1.42 -10.47 -3.19
C ARG A 61 -0.02 -10.04 -2.94
N VAL A 62 -0.34 -8.78 -3.17
CA VAL A 62 -1.71 -8.24 -3.07
C VAL A 62 -2.67 -8.98 -4.00
N LYS A 63 -2.28 -9.20 -5.25
CA LYS A 63 -3.08 -9.96 -6.22
C LYS A 63 -3.31 -11.41 -5.77
N ALA A 64 -2.30 -12.07 -5.21
CA ALA A 64 -2.42 -13.42 -4.69
C ALA A 64 -3.37 -13.49 -3.47
N ALA A 65 -3.28 -12.51 -2.57
CA ALA A 65 -4.16 -12.40 -1.42
C ALA A 65 -5.63 -12.16 -1.81
N LEU A 66 -5.87 -11.53 -2.97
CA LEU A 66 -7.20 -11.23 -3.50
C LEU A 66 -7.70 -12.24 -4.53
N LYS A 67 -7.01 -13.36 -4.75
CA LYS A 67 -7.33 -14.32 -5.83
C LYS A 67 -8.78 -14.84 -5.78
N ASP A 68 -9.34 -14.97 -4.58
CA ASP A 68 -10.69 -15.51 -4.34
C ASP A 68 -11.77 -14.41 -4.35
N PHE A 69 -11.37 -13.14 -4.52
CA PHE A 69 -12.28 -12.00 -4.60
C PHE A 69 -12.66 -11.72 -6.06
N PRO A 70 -13.90 -11.24 -6.33
CA PRO A 70 -14.35 -10.97 -7.69
C PRO A 70 -13.47 -9.96 -8.44
N GLY A 71 -13.48 -10.03 -9.77
CA GLY A 71 -12.58 -9.25 -10.63
C GLY A 71 -12.66 -7.72 -10.48
N TYR A 72 -13.74 -7.18 -9.90
CA TYR A 72 -13.85 -5.75 -9.55
C TYR A 72 -12.96 -5.35 -8.36
N ALA A 73 -12.53 -6.30 -7.53
CA ALA A 73 -11.64 -6.07 -6.38
C ALA A 73 -10.15 -5.97 -6.77
N LYS A 74 -9.82 -5.92 -8.06
CA LYS A 74 -8.44 -5.90 -8.54
C LYS A 74 -7.77 -4.55 -8.25
N ILE A 75 -6.81 -4.57 -7.34
CA ILE A 75 -5.89 -3.46 -7.08
C ILE A 75 -4.94 -3.29 -8.27
N ARG A 76 -4.93 -2.11 -8.90
CA ARG A 76 -4.05 -1.80 -10.04
C ARG A 76 -2.78 -1.07 -9.64
N GLN A 77 -2.85 -0.21 -8.63
CA GLN A 77 -1.75 0.61 -8.17
C GLN A 77 -1.56 0.44 -6.68
N VAL A 78 -0.32 0.55 -6.22
CA VAL A 78 0.04 0.46 -4.81
C VAL A 78 0.98 1.59 -4.44
N HIS A 79 0.81 2.10 -3.24
CA HIS A 79 1.76 3.01 -2.60
C HIS A 79 2.25 2.36 -1.31
N LEU A 80 3.56 2.40 -1.09
CA LEU A 80 4.24 1.74 0.02
C LEU A 80 4.84 2.79 0.94
N THR A 81 4.67 2.58 2.24
CA THR A 81 5.32 3.36 3.30
C THR A 81 5.82 2.41 4.40
N LEU A 82 6.82 2.85 5.16
CA LEU A 82 7.27 2.20 6.40
C LEU A 82 6.78 2.94 7.64
N GLU A 83 6.03 4.03 7.46
CA GLU A 83 5.45 4.81 8.56
C GLU A 83 4.11 4.18 8.98
N PRO A 84 4.03 3.51 10.15
CA PRO A 84 2.79 2.93 10.61
C PRO A 84 1.81 4.03 11.01
N TRP A 85 0.54 3.82 10.68
CA TRP A 85 -0.54 4.67 11.14
C TRP A 85 -0.76 4.46 12.64
N SER A 86 -0.80 5.55 13.38
CA SER A 86 -0.94 5.54 14.83
C SER A 86 -2.26 6.13 15.33
N VAL A 87 -2.60 5.83 16.59
CA VAL A 87 -3.72 6.47 17.29
C VAL A 87 -3.39 7.93 17.64
N ASP A 88 -2.12 8.19 18.00
CA ASP A 88 -1.63 9.50 18.44
C ASP A 88 -1.70 10.54 17.32
N GLU A 89 -1.38 10.16 16.08
CA GLU A 89 -1.55 11.02 14.90
C GLU A 89 -3.02 11.09 14.43
N GLY A 90 -3.92 10.37 15.12
CA GLY A 90 -5.34 10.34 14.78
C GLY A 90 -5.66 9.61 13.48
N LEU A 91 -4.73 8.80 12.95
CA LEU A 91 -4.93 7.97 11.76
C LEU A 91 -5.68 6.67 12.08
N LEU A 92 -5.60 6.20 13.32
CA LEU A 92 -6.38 5.10 13.85
C LEU A 92 -7.41 5.56 14.91
N THR A 93 -8.45 4.76 15.13
CA THR A 93 -9.30 4.83 16.33
C THR A 93 -8.57 4.25 17.53
N PRO A 94 -9.00 4.52 18.78
CA PRO A 94 -8.47 3.82 19.96
C PRO A 94 -8.61 2.29 19.88
N THR A 95 -9.54 1.80 19.06
CA THR A 95 -9.74 0.38 18.75
C THR A 95 -8.92 -0.11 17.54
N LEU A 96 -7.89 0.65 17.13
CA LEU A 96 -6.95 0.35 16.04
C LEU A 96 -7.58 0.24 14.65
N LYS A 97 -8.79 0.76 14.45
CA LYS A 97 -9.42 0.82 13.13
C LYS A 97 -8.93 2.04 12.36
N VAL A 98 -8.66 1.86 11.07
CA VAL A 98 -8.23 2.94 10.18
C VAL A 98 -9.31 4.02 10.04
N LYS A 99 -8.97 5.28 10.34
CA LYS A 99 -9.81 6.45 10.06
C LYS A 99 -9.57 6.90 8.62
N ARG A 100 -10.28 6.26 7.68
CA ARG A 100 -10.12 6.47 6.23
C ARG A 100 -10.03 7.95 5.81
N PRO A 101 -10.90 8.88 6.28
CA PRO A 101 -10.80 10.28 5.88
C PRO A 101 -9.48 10.94 6.27
N LYS A 102 -8.93 10.60 7.45
CA LYS A 102 -7.66 11.15 7.93
C LYS A 102 -6.45 10.58 7.20
N VAL A 103 -6.48 9.28 6.87
CA VAL A 103 -5.43 8.70 6.02
C VAL A 103 -5.48 9.29 4.60
N LEU A 104 -6.67 9.51 4.03
CA LEU A 104 -6.81 10.15 2.72
C LEU A 104 -6.36 11.61 2.73
N GLU A 105 -6.59 12.35 3.82
CA GLU A 105 -6.08 13.71 4.00
C GLU A 105 -4.54 13.72 4.05
N ARG A 106 -3.93 12.78 4.79
CA ARG A 106 -2.47 12.68 4.97
C ARG A 106 -1.72 12.20 3.71
N PHE A 107 -2.32 11.28 2.96
CA PHE A 107 -1.74 10.63 1.79
C PHE A 107 -2.40 11.07 0.47
N GLY A 108 -3.06 12.23 0.46
CA GLY A 108 -3.85 12.69 -0.67
C GLY A 108 -3.03 12.80 -1.95
N ASP A 109 -1.83 13.36 -1.85
CA ASP A 109 -0.94 13.56 -3.01
C ASP A 109 -0.47 12.22 -3.60
N GLU A 110 -0.14 11.25 -2.76
CA GLU A 110 0.25 9.91 -3.15
C GLU A 110 -0.91 9.16 -3.80
N VAL A 111 -2.12 9.30 -3.24
CA VAL A 111 -3.34 8.74 -3.82
C VAL A 111 -3.60 9.35 -5.20
N GLU A 112 -3.53 10.66 -5.35
CA GLU A 112 -3.69 11.31 -6.64
C GLU A 112 -2.57 10.91 -7.62
N ALA A 113 -1.32 10.77 -7.16
CA ALA A 113 -0.22 10.31 -8.00
C ALA A 113 -0.47 8.90 -8.57
N MET A 114 -1.07 8.00 -7.79
CA MET A 114 -1.48 6.67 -8.29
C MET A 114 -2.51 6.75 -9.43
N TYR A 115 -3.31 7.81 -9.54
CA TYR A 115 -4.29 8.00 -10.62
C TYR A 115 -3.77 8.88 -11.77
N ARG A 116 -2.78 9.75 -11.52
CA ARG A 116 -2.13 10.56 -12.56
C ARG A 116 -1.35 9.73 -13.58
N GLY A 117 -0.84 8.57 -13.19
CA GLY A 117 -0.15 7.60 -14.06
C GLY A 117 -1.04 6.51 -14.66
N GLY A 118 -2.37 6.58 -14.49
CA GLY A 118 -3.30 5.69 -15.20
C GLY A 118 -3.18 5.89 -16.71
N PRO A 119 -3.55 4.90 -17.56
CA PRO A 119 -3.35 4.99 -19.00
C PRO A 119 -4.01 6.28 -19.49
N THR A 120 -3.16 7.25 -19.86
CA THR A 120 -3.59 8.36 -20.70
C THR A 120 -4.04 7.71 -21.99
N SER A 121 -5.20 8.16 -22.46
CA SER A 121 -5.92 7.63 -23.62
C SER A 121 -5.05 7.31 -24.83
#